data_AF-A0A922LZ25-F1
#
_entry.id   AF-A0A922LZ25-F1
#
_cell.length_a   1.000
_cell.length_b   1.000
_cell.length_c   1.000
_cell.angle_alpha   90.00
_cell.angle_beta   90.00
_cell.angle_gamma   90.00
#
_symmetry.space_group_name_H-M   'P 1'
#
loop_
_entity.id
_entity.type
_entity.pdbx_description
1 polymer ?
#
loop_
_entity_poly.entity_id
_entity_poly.type
_entity_poly.pdbx_seq_one_letter_code
_entity_poly.pdbx_strand_id
1 'polypeptide(L)'
;MKQIYDTMKKLAGKYSKPERPANDKEGRPITEIQQQWNRWVEYFEELLNRPAPTNPPDIEAEYTDLPIDVNPPTTKEIRMAIRQIKSGKAAGPDSIPAEAL
;
A
#
# COMPACT_ATOMS: atom_id res chain seq x y z
N MET A 1 0.89 27.84 -2.56
CA MET A 1 1.31 26.86 -1.52
C MET A 1 0.56 27.06 -0.19
N LYS A 2 0.50 28.29 0.36
CA LYS A 2 -0.21 28.60 1.62
C LYS A 2 -1.71 28.22 1.62
N GLN A 3 -2.43 28.50 0.53
CA GLN A 3 -3.86 28.15 0.41
C GLN A 3 -4.15 26.65 0.55
N ILE A 4 -3.31 25.79 -0.04
CA ILE A 4 -3.50 24.33 0.01
C ILE A 4 -3.30 23.84 1.46
N TYR A 5 -2.26 24.34 2.13
CA TYR A 5 -1.99 24.05 3.54
C TYR A 5 -3.15 24.48 4.44
N ASP A 6 -3.68 25.70 4.24
CA ASP A 6 -4.80 26.22 5.04
C ASP A 6 -6.10 25.42 4.80
N THR A 7 -6.33 24.98 3.56
CA THR A 7 -7.50 24.16 3.19
C THR A 7 -7.42 22.76 3.81
N MET A 8 -6.26 22.10 3.72
CA MET A 8 -6.02 20.80 4.36
C MET A 8 -6.13 20.88 5.88
N LYS A 9 -5.59 21.93 6.49
CA LYS A 9 -5.69 22.15 7.94
C LYS A 9 -7.13 22.33 8.42
N LYS A 10 -7.99 22.93 7.60
CA LYS A 10 -9.43 23.09 7.89
C LYS A 10 -10.21 21.79 7.70
N LEU A 11 -9.82 20.95 6.74
CA LEU A 11 -10.41 19.63 6.47
C LEU A 11 -10.01 18.56 7.50
N ALA A 12 -8.81 18.66 8.10
CA ALA A 12 -8.23 17.64 8.97
C ALA A 12 -8.99 17.40 10.31
N GLY A 13 -10.10 18.09 10.57
CA GLY A 13 -10.91 17.91 11.78
C GLY A 13 -10.17 18.30 13.05
N LYS A 14 -10.68 17.87 14.22
CA LYS A 14 -9.97 18.03 15.49
C LYS A 14 -8.92 16.92 15.61
N TYR A 15 -7.67 17.31 15.83
CA TYR A 15 -6.62 16.37 16.22
C TYR A 15 -7.01 15.67 17.53
N SER A 16 -7.37 14.39 17.46
CA SER A 16 -7.46 13.53 18.64
C SER A 16 -6.07 12.97 18.92
N LYS A 17 -5.73 12.83 20.20
CA LYS A 17 -4.49 12.13 20.56
C LYS A 17 -4.56 10.71 20.00
N PRO A 18 -3.52 10.23 19.29
CA PRO A 18 -3.49 8.85 18.85
C PRO A 18 -3.59 7.94 20.08
N GLU A 19 -4.39 6.89 19.96
CA GLU A 19 -4.67 5.92 21.04
C GLU A 19 -3.39 5.18 21.49
N ARG A 20 -2.37 5.18 20.63
CA ARG A 20 -1.04 4.61 20.88
C ARG A 20 0.04 5.69 20.70
N PRO A 21 0.76 6.06 21.78
CA PRO A 21 1.95 6.90 21.68
C PRO A 21 3.03 6.21 20.84
N ALA A 22 3.89 6.99 20.18
CA ALA A 22 5.12 6.47 19.62
C ALA A 22 6.05 6.03 20.75
N ASN A 23 6.83 4.96 20.56
CA ASN A 23 7.78 4.49 21.57
C ASN A 23 9.22 4.87 21.21
N ASP A 24 10.06 5.06 22.24
CA ASP A 24 11.51 5.17 22.08
C ASP A 24 12.14 3.81 21.73
N LYS A 25 13.47 3.78 21.63
CA LYS A 25 14.22 2.55 21.28
C LYS A 25 14.10 1.48 22.37
N GLU A 26 13.84 1.88 23.61
CA GLU A 26 13.61 0.99 24.75
C GLU A 26 12.14 0.54 24.88
N GLY A 27 11.27 0.95 23.96
CA GLY A 27 9.85 0.59 23.95
C GLY A 27 8.99 1.41 24.91
N ARG A 28 9.52 2.50 25.50
CA ARG A 28 8.79 3.39 26.40
C ARG A 28 8.00 4.44 25.60
N PRO A 29 6.77 4.77 26.01
CA PRO A 29 5.94 5.74 25.29
C PRO A 29 6.50 7.16 25.38
N ILE A 30 6.62 7.80 24.22
CA ILE A 30 7.01 9.20 24.05
C ILE A 30 5.75 10.07 24.08
N THR A 31 5.69 10.98 25.03
CA THR A 31 4.55 11.89 25.24
C THR A 31 4.79 13.30 24.71
N GLU A 32 6.05 13.68 24.48
CA GLU A 32 6.45 14.99 24.01
C GLU A 32 6.63 15.01 22.48
N ILE A 33 6.01 16.01 21.83
CA ILE A 33 6.05 16.15 20.36
C ILE A 33 7.48 16.29 19.85
N GLN A 34 8.34 17.06 20.52
CA GLN A 34 9.74 17.23 20.09
C GLN A 34 10.51 15.91 20.12
N GLN A 35 10.34 15.13 21.18
CA GLN A 35 10.96 13.81 21.28
C GLN A 35 10.45 12.86 20.20
N GLN A 36 9.17 12.95 19.84
CA GLN A 36 8.61 12.18 18.74
C GLN A 36 9.26 12.55 17.39
N TRP A 37 9.47 13.85 17.12
CA TRP A 37 10.19 14.29 15.92
C TRP A 37 11.63 13.80 15.90
N ASN A 38 12.35 13.88 17.02
CA ASN A 38 13.72 13.37 17.11
C ASN A 38 13.74 11.85 16.86
N ARG A 39 12.78 11.10 17.42
CA ARG A 39 12.65 9.66 17.18
C ARG A 39 12.37 9.34 15.71
N TRP A 40 11.59 10.17 15.01
CA TRP A 40 11.35 10.05 13.57
C TRP A 40 12.63 10.29 12.77
N VAL A 41 13.40 11.35 13.09
CA VAL A 41 14.68 11.65 12.43
C VAL A 41 15.64 10.46 12.59
N GLU A 42 15.83 9.98 13.82
CA GLU A 42 16.69 8.81 14.09
C GLU A 42 16.24 7.56 13.32
N TYR A 43 14.92 7.29 13.29
CA TYR A 43 14.38 6.12 12.57
C TYR A 43 14.69 6.19 11.07
N PHE A 44 14.48 7.35 10.45
CA PHE A 44 14.73 7.51 9.02
C PHE A 44 16.22 7.54 8.70
N GLU A 45 17.06 8.14 9.55
CA GLU A 45 18.51 8.08 9.39
C GLU A 45 19.02 6.64 9.46
N GLU A 46 18.54 5.83 10.40
CA GLU A 46 18.92 4.42 10.52
C GLU A 46 18.43 3.60 9.31
N LEU A 47 17.17 3.82 8.89
CA LEU A 47 16.58 3.09 7.77
C LEU A 47 17.24 3.41 6.42
N LEU A 48 17.50 4.70 6.16
CA LEU A 48 18.03 5.16 4.87
C LEU A 48 19.54 4.97 4.74
N ASN A 49 20.28 4.97 5.85
CA ASN A 49 21.73 4.77 5.85
C ASN A 49 22.12 3.33 6.22
N ARG A 50 21.16 2.40 6.30
CA ARG A 50 21.44 0.99 6.54
C ARG A 50 22.31 0.43 5.40
N PRO A 51 23.49 -0.13 5.69
CA PRO A 51 24.32 -0.75 4.66
C PRO A 51 23.59 -1.96 4.06
N ALA A 52 23.87 -2.26 2.79
CA ALA A 52 23.37 -3.48 2.17
C ALA A 52 23.75 -4.69 3.03
N PRO A 53 22.83 -5.64 3.29
CA PRO A 53 23.16 -6.83 4.04
C PRO A 53 24.29 -7.59 3.34
N THR A 54 25.28 -8.05 4.11
CA THR A 54 26.45 -8.79 3.60
C THR A 54 26.08 -10.12 2.99
N ASN A 55 25.01 -10.73 3.49
CA ASN A 55 24.41 -11.90 2.89
C ASN A 55 23.23 -11.42 2.04
N PRO A 56 23.22 -11.69 0.72
CA PRO A 56 22.00 -11.50 -0.04
C PRO A 56 20.90 -12.35 0.61
N PRO A 57 19.67 -11.85 0.72
CA PRO A 57 18.55 -12.70 1.12
C PRO A 57 18.48 -13.87 0.15
N ASP A 58 18.41 -15.08 0.70
CA ASP A 58 18.16 -16.30 -0.07
C ASP A 58 16.69 -16.29 -0.49
N ILE A 59 16.43 -15.52 -1.55
CA ILE A 59 15.12 -15.43 -2.18
C ILE A 59 15.09 -16.56 -3.18
N GLU A 60 14.39 -17.64 -2.85
CA GLU A 60 14.00 -18.62 -3.86
C GLU A 60 13.34 -17.85 -5.01
N ALA A 61 13.89 -17.98 -6.22
CA ALA A 61 13.27 -17.40 -7.39
C ALA A 61 11.88 -18.01 -7.51
N GLU A 62 10.86 -17.22 -7.19
CA GLU A 62 9.47 -17.60 -7.37
C GLU A 62 9.31 -17.99 -8.86
N TYR A 63 8.77 -19.19 -9.09
CA TYR A 63 8.60 -19.75 -10.43
C TYR A 63 8.04 -18.68 -11.35
N THR A 64 8.86 -18.25 -12.30
CA THR A 64 8.52 -17.19 -13.27
C THR A 64 7.42 -17.65 -14.23
N ASP A 65 7.05 -18.93 -14.17
CA ASP A 65 6.00 -19.57 -14.94
C ASP A 65 4.66 -19.57 -14.20
N LEU A 66 4.20 -18.42 -13.71
CA LEU A 66 2.76 -18.25 -13.59
C LEU A 66 2.22 -18.35 -15.02
N PRO A 67 1.24 -19.24 -15.31
CA PRO A 67 0.66 -19.40 -16.64
C PRO A 67 -0.27 -18.20 -16.93
N ILE A 68 0.33 -17.02 -17.04
CA ILE A 68 -0.33 -15.78 -17.42
C ILE A 68 -0.21 -15.72 -18.93
N ASP A 69 -1.36 -15.69 -19.60
CA ASP A 69 -1.40 -15.45 -21.03
C ASP A 69 -0.95 -14.01 -21.31
N VAL A 70 0.27 -13.87 -21.85
CA VAL A 70 0.85 -12.58 -22.26
C VAL A 70 0.49 -12.19 -23.69
N ASN A 71 -0.33 -13.00 -24.38
CA ASN A 71 -0.76 -12.66 -25.72
C ASN A 71 -1.77 -11.49 -25.70
N PRO A 72 -1.77 -10.64 -26.75
CA PRO A 72 -2.80 -9.63 -26.90
C PRO A 72 -4.20 -10.24 -26.94
N PRO A 73 -5.20 -9.62 -26.31
CA PRO A 73 -6.57 -10.13 -26.31
C PRO A 73 -7.15 -10.15 -27.72
N THR A 74 -7.86 -11.22 -28.05
CA THR A 74 -8.52 -11.40 -29.34
C THR A 74 -9.79 -10.54 -29.43
N THR A 75 -10.18 -10.18 -30.66
CA THR A 75 -11.45 -9.44 -30.90
C THR A 75 -12.67 -10.20 -30.38
N LYS A 76 -12.63 -11.54 -30.38
CA LYS A 76 -13.71 -12.39 -29.87
C LYS A 76 -13.85 -12.25 -28.35
N GLU A 77 -12.74 -12.29 -27.62
CA GLU A 77 -12.70 -12.12 -26.16
C GLU A 77 -13.21 -10.74 -25.74
N ILE A 78 -12.74 -9.68 -26.41
CA ILE A 78 -13.20 -8.31 -26.16
C ILE A 78 -14.72 -8.20 -26.34
N ARG A 79 -15.25 -8.76 -27.44
CA ARG A 79 -16.70 -8.75 -27.72
C ARG A 79 -17.49 -9.54 -26.67
N MET A 80 -16.95 -10.66 -26.20
CA MET A 80 -17.58 -11.47 -25.15
C MET A 80 -17.59 -10.74 -23.81
N ALA A 81 -16.48 -10.13 -23.40
CA ALA A 81 -16.37 -9.35 -22.18
C ALA A 81 -17.39 -8.20 -22.16
N ILE A 82 -17.50 -7.42 -23.25
CA ILE A 82 -18.49 -6.34 -23.36
C ILE A 82 -19.93 -6.86 -23.19
N ARG A 83 -20.24 -8.05 -23.72
CA ARG A 83 -21.57 -8.66 -23.55
C ARG A 83 -21.83 -9.06 -22.10
N GLN A 84 -20.86 -9.67 -21.43
CA GLN A 84 -20.97 -10.09 -20.02
C GLN A 84 -21.14 -8.88 -19.08
N ILE A 85 -20.41 -7.79 -19.34
CA ILE A 85 -20.56 -6.52 -18.62
C ILE A 85 -21.97 -5.96 -18.79
N LYS A 86 -22.49 -5.95 -20.02
CA LYS A 86 -23.85 -5.47 -20.30
C LYS A 86 -24.95 -6.34 -19.68
N SER A 87 -24.69 -7.65 -19.51
CA SER A 87 -25.64 -8.58 -18.92
C SER A 87 -25.48 -8.78 -17.40
N GLY A 88 -24.56 -8.06 -16.75
CA GLY A 88 -24.33 -8.19 -15.30
C GLY A 88 -23.71 -9.52 -14.87
N LYS A 89 -23.08 -10.25 -15.79
CA LYS A 89 -22.47 -11.58 -15.56
C LYS A 89 -20.94 -11.54 -15.57
N ALA A 90 -20.35 -10.35 -15.56
CA ALA A 90 -18.91 -10.18 -15.55
C ALA A 90 -18.33 -10.78 -14.25
N ALA A 91 -17.28 -11.58 -14.39
CA ALA A 91 -16.54 -12.09 -13.25
C ALA A 91 -15.78 -10.96 -12.56
N GLY A 92 -15.62 -11.07 -11.23
CA GLY A 92 -14.84 -10.14 -10.44
C GLY A 92 -13.33 -10.21 -10.77
N PRO A 93 -12.52 -9.34 -10.15
CA PRO A 93 -11.05 -9.36 -10.28
C PRO A 93 -10.41 -10.69 -9.85
N ASP A 94 -11.14 -11.49 -9.08
CA ASP A 94 -10.85 -12.84 -8.63
C ASP A 94 -11.25 -13.94 -9.63
N SER A 95 -11.76 -13.56 -10.80
CA SER A 95 -12.33 -14.47 -11.81
C SER A 95 -13.56 -15.25 -11.34
N ILE A 96 -14.21 -14.84 -10.25
CA ILE A 96 -15.44 -15.47 -9.75
C ILE A 96 -16.64 -14.85 -10.47
N PRO A 97 -17.50 -15.63 -11.15
CA PRO A 97 -18.69 -15.11 -11.80
C PRO A 97 -19.69 -14.63 -10.74
N ALA A 98 -20.48 -13.59 -11.05
CA ALA A 98 -21.48 -13.05 -10.14
C ALA A 98 -22.55 -14.08 -9.70
N GLU A 99 -22.71 -15.17 -10.44
CA GLU A 99 -23.63 -16.28 -10.17
C GLU A 99 -23.10 -17.27 -9.11
N ALA A 100 -21.81 -17.20 -8.77
CA ALA A 100 -21.15 -18.04 -7.77
C ALA A 100 -20.97 -17.35 -6.40
N LEU A 101 -21.45 -16.12 -6.25
CA LEU A 101 -21.54 -15.35 -5.00
C LEU A 101 -22.97 -15.37 -4.46
#